data_AF-A0A964KUG1-F1
#
_entry.id   AF-A0A964KUG1-F1
#
_cell.length_a   1.000
_cell.length_b   1.000
_cell.length_c   1.000
_cell.angle_alpha   90.00
_cell.angle_beta   90.00
_cell.angle_gamma   90.00
#
_symmetry.space_group_name_H-M   'P 1'
#
loop_
_entity.id
_entity.type
_entity.pdbx_description
1 polymer ?
#
loop_
_entity_poly.entity_id
_entity_poly.type
_entity_poly.pdbx_seq_one_letter_code
_entity_poly.pdbx_strand_id
1 'polypeptide(L)'
;MTAGRGTLLAIAAALALVVATLVAGLLWFANERSLPEAAAPPASPPAASATAQSAGAPALLGDVVRWGKARHVTSAAALEVTLGEPPAGGLHFAQPSSPGVYTGTIEDGNAIHALEHGIVWITYRADLVSASDLETLRAVARSRPNDVILSPRPRNAAAAAAVSWGRRLNLASPISRQVIEEFVARNVNQSPEPGVR
;
A
#
# COMPACT_ATOMS: atom_id res chain seq x y z
N MET A 1 -51.80 -36.90 -66.58
CA MET A 1 -50.62 -37.71 -66.17
C MET A 1 -49.42 -37.03 -66.81
N THR A 2 -48.52 -36.30 -66.17
CA THR A 2 -47.83 -36.47 -64.89
C THR A 2 -47.50 -35.10 -64.28
N ALA A 3 -48.19 -34.72 -63.20
CA ALA A 3 -47.75 -33.65 -62.30
C ALA A 3 -46.87 -34.29 -61.23
N GLY A 4 -45.65 -33.79 -61.04
CA GLY A 4 -44.78 -34.26 -59.96
C GLY A 4 -43.33 -34.37 -60.37
N ARG A 5 -42.52 -33.38 -59.96
CA ARG A 5 -41.10 -33.53 -59.61
C ARG A 5 -40.44 -32.24 -59.10
N GLY A 6 -41.01 -31.06 -59.35
CA GLY A 6 -40.41 -29.77 -58.94
C GLY A 6 -40.64 -29.35 -57.48
N THR A 7 -41.79 -29.70 -56.88
CA THR A 7 -42.21 -29.12 -55.58
C THR A 7 -41.84 -29.98 -54.36
N LEU A 8 -41.43 -31.25 -54.56
CA LEU A 8 -41.07 -32.15 -53.45
C LEU A 8 -39.61 -31.98 -52.97
N LEU A 9 -38.75 -31.31 -53.73
CA LEU A 9 -37.35 -31.06 -53.32
C LEU A 9 -37.19 -29.83 -52.40
N ALA A 10 -38.14 -28.89 -52.41
CA ALA A 10 -38.07 -27.69 -51.57
C ALA A 10 -38.51 -27.94 -50.11
N ILE A 11 -39.40 -28.91 -49.86
CA ILE A 11 -39.92 -29.20 -48.52
C ILE A 11 -38.93 -30.08 -47.72
N ALA A 12 -38.19 -30.98 -48.38
CA ALA A 12 -37.18 -31.82 -47.73
C ALA A 12 -35.95 -31.02 -47.25
N ALA A 13 -35.54 -29.98 -47.98
CA ALA A 13 -34.41 -29.13 -47.60
C ALA A 13 -34.71 -28.23 -46.39
N ALA A 14 -35.95 -27.74 -46.26
CA ALA A 14 -36.34 -26.89 -45.13
C ALA A 14 -36.45 -27.66 -43.80
N LEU A 15 -36.88 -28.93 -43.83
CA LEU A 15 -36.98 -29.78 -42.64
C LEU A 15 -35.60 -30.23 -42.11
N ALA A 16 -34.64 -30.48 -42.99
CA ALA A 16 -33.27 -30.83 -42.58
C ALA A 16 -32.53 -29.67 -41.89
N LEU A 17 -32.76 -28.42 -42.34
CA LEU A 17 -32.14 -27.23 -41.76
C LEU A 17 -32.71 -26.89 -40.37
N VAL A 18 -34.02 -27.04 -40.17
CA VAL A 18 -34.66 -26.83 -38.85
C VAL A 18 -34.20 -27.89 -37.84
N VAL A 19 -34.10 -29.17 -38.23
CA VAL A 19 -33.60 -30.24 -37.34
C VAL A 19 -32.12 -30.05 -37.00
N ALA A 20 -31.27 -29.63 -37.94
CA ALA A 20 -29.86 -29.35 -37.67
C ALA A 20 -29.66 -28.19 -36.68
N THR A 21 -30.46 -27.11 -36.78
CA THR A 21 -30.39 -25.98 -35.83
C THR A 21 -30.91 -26.35 -34.44
N LEU A 22 -31.93 -27.21 -34.33
CA LEU A 22 -32.44 -27.69 -33.04
C LEU A 22 -31.46 -28.67 -32.36
N VAL A 23 -30.80 -29.56 -33.09
CA VAL A 23 -29.79 -30.48 -32.54
C VAL A 23 -28.52 -29.73 -32.13
N ALA A 24 -28.04 -28.76 -32.92
CA ALA A 24 -26.89 -27.93 -32.53
C ALA A 24 -27.19 -27.04 -31.32
N GLY A 25 -28.41 -26.48 -31.23
CA GLY A 25 -28.87 -25.73 -30.06
C GLY A 25 -28.97 -26.60 -28.80
N LEU A 26 -29.46 -27.84 -28.92
CA LEU A 26 -29.53 -28.79 -27.80
C LEU A 26 -28.13 -29.24 -27.34
N LEU A 27 -27.18 -29.42 -28.27
CA LEU A 27 -25.79 -29.78 -27.94
C LEU A 27 -25.00 -28.61 -27.33
N TRP A 28 -25.22 -27.36 -27.77
CA TRP A 28 -24.62 -26.18 -27.14
C TRP A 28 -25.19 -25.95 -25.74
N PHE A 29 -26.51 -26.05 -25.56
CA PHE A 29 -27.17 -25.87 -24.26
C PHE A 29 -26.87 -27.00 -23.27
N ALA A 30 -26.66 -28.22 -23.75
CA ALA A 30 -26.20 -29.34 -22.91
C ALA A 30 -24.73 -29.20 -22.48
N ASN A 31 -23.89 -28.49 -23.26
CA ASN A 31 -22.47 -28.29 -22.98
C ASN A 31 -22.18 -27.10 -22.03
N GLU A 32 -23.14 -26.20 -21.82
CA GLU A 32 -23.02 -25.04 -20.90
C GLU A 32 -23.49 -25.35 -19.46
N ARG A 33 -23.72 -26.62 -19.11
CA ARG A 33 -23.94 -27.03 -17.71
C ARG A 33 -22.64 -27.50 -17.06
N SER A 34 -21.63 -26.64 -17.06
CA SER A 34 -20.63 -26.67 -15.99
C SER A 34 -21.32 -26.21 -14.71
N LEU A 35 -21.77 -27.17 -13.90
CA LEU A 35 -22.24 -26.90 -12.55
C LEU A 35 -21.13 -26.16 -11.79
N PRO A 36 -21.44 -25.06 -11.08
CA PRO A 36 -20.47 -24.43 -10.20
C PRO A 36 -20.07 -25.47 -9.15
N GLU A 37 -18.77 -25.72 -9.01
CA GLU A 37 -18.25 -26.54 -7.92
C GLU A 37 -18.78 -25.96 -6.61
N ALA A 38 -19.59 -26.77 -5.92
CA ALA A 38 -20.12 -26.43 -4.61
C ALA A 38 -18.94 -26.12 -3.69
N ALA A 39 -18.97 -24.93 -3.10
CA ALA A 39 -18.05 -24.51 -2.07
C ALA A 39 -17.87 -25.62 -1.03
N ALA A 40 -16.66 -26.18 -0.96
CA ALA A 40 -16.24 -26.93 0.21
C ALA A 40 -16.38 -26.02 1.44
N PRO A 41 -16.84 -26.55 2.59
CA PRO A 41 -16.97 -25.76 3.82
C PRO A 41 -15.62 -25.15 4.21
N PRO A 42 -15.58 -23.96 4.87
CA PRO A 42 -14.32 -23.46 5.41
C PRO A 42 -13.81 -24.45 6.46
N ALA A 43 -12.68 -25.09 6.17
CA ALA A 43 -11.91 -25.76 7.19
C ALA A 43 -11.42 -24.70 8.19
N SER A 44 -11.75 -24.89 9.47
CA SER A 44 -11.05 -24.26 10.59
C SER A 44 -9.52 -24.44 10.46
N PRO A 45 -8.73 -23.51 11.00
CA PRO A 45 -7.37 -23.23 10.50
C PRO A 45 -6.39 -24.35 10.88
N PRO A 46 -5.40 -24.67 10.03
CA PRO A 46 -4.14 -25.15 10.57
C PRO A 46 -3.39 -23.97 11.18
N ALA A 47 -2.97 -24.19 12.42
CA ALA A 47 -2.15 -23.32 13.24
C ALA A 47 -0.93 -22.76 12.49
N ALA A 48 -0.48 -21.60 12.98
CA ALA A 48 0.83 -21.01 12.82
C ALA A 48 1.87 -21.89 12.10
N SER A 49 2.24 -21.52 10.87
CA SER A 49 3.61 -21.68 10.40
C SER A 49 4.36 -20.39 10.72
N ALA A 50 4.61 -20.20 12.01
CA ALA A 50 5.75 -19.43 12.46
C ALA A 50 7.03 -20.24 12.16
N THR A 51 8.13 -19.51 11.97
CA THR A 51 9.52 -19.93 11.68
C THR A 51 9.83 -20.01 10.18
N ALA A 52 10.62 -19.08 9.60
CA ALA A 52 11.84 -18.49 10.14
C ALA A 52 11.67 -17.14 10.85
N GLN A 53 11.68 -17.17 12.18
CA GLN A 53 12.28 -16.09 12.95
C GLN A 53 13.78 -16.17 12.67
N SER A 54 14.29 -15.20 11.93
CA SER A 54 15.70 -14.84 12.02
C SER A 54 15.98 -14.54 13.49
N ALA A 55 16.81 -15.35 14.12
CA ALA A 55 17.41 -14.96 15.37
C ALA A 55 18.28 -13.73 15.11
N GLY A 56 17.92 -12.58 15.70
CA GLY A 56 18.90 -11.54 16.02
C GLY A 56 18.51 -10.07 15.86
N ALA A 57 17.43 -9.70 15.17
CA ALA A 57 17.04 -8.28 15.02
C ALA A 57 15.72 -7.98 15.76
N PRO A 58 15.65 -6.92 16.59
CA PRO A 58 14.37 -6.51 17.19
C PRO A 58 13.36 -6.15 16.10
N ALA A 59 12.11 -6.56 16.28
CA ALA A 59 11.04 -6.26 15.35
C ALA A 59 10.89 -4.74 15.14
N LEU A 60 10.58 -4.35 13.89
CA LEU A 60 10.25 -2.98 13.50
C LEU A 60 9.13 -2.42 14.39
N LEU A 61 9.27 -1.15 14.79
CA LEU A 61 8.30 -0.48 15.66
C LEU A 61 7.30 0.32 14.84
N GLY A 62 6.05 0.41 15.31
CA GLY A 62 4.96 1.15 14.68
C GLY A 62 4.03 0.27 13.84
N ASP A 63 2.87 0.84 13.54
CA ASP A 63 1.83 0.20 12.75
C ASP A 63 2.32 -0.07 11.32
N VAL A 64 1.95 -1.23 10.79
CA VAL A 64 2.19 -1.57 9.39
C VAL A 64 1.32 -0.67 8.52
N VAL A 65 1.94 0.16 7.71
CA VAL A 65 1.25 0.93 6.67
C VAL A 65 1.40 0.17 5.36
N ARG A 66 0.35 0.03 4.56
CA ARG A 66 0.48 -0.51 3.19
C ARG A 66 0.65 0.64 2.21
N TRP A 67 1.49 0.44 1.21
CA TRP A 67 1.75 1.42 0.15
C TRP A 67 1.73 0.73 -1.22
N GLY A 68 1.57 1.54 -2.27
CA GLY A 68 1.62 1.11 -3.66
C GLY A 68 3.05 0.86 -4.15
N LYS A 69 3.28 1.08 -5.46
CA LYS A 69 4.62 0.93 -6.04
C LYS A 69 5.56 2.05 -5.56
N ALA A 70 6.79 1.69 -5.22
CA ALA A 70 7.87 2.65 -5.04
C ALA A 70 8.39 3.06 -6.42
N ARG A 71 8.05 4.27 -6.87
CA ARG A 71 8.54 4.83 -8.13
C ARG A 71 8.53 6.36 -8.07
N HIS A 72 9.44 6.94 -8.84
CA HIS A 72 9.46 8.38 -9.05
C HIS A 72 8.25 8.89 -9.82
N VAL A 73 7.76 10.04 -9.38
CA VAL A 73 6.78 10.89 -10.06
C VAL A 73 7.28 12.33 -10.07
N THR A 74 6.77 13.13 -11.00
CA THR A 74 7.19 14.53 -11.20
C THR A 74 6.15 15.54 -10.73
N SER A 75 4.98 15.10 -10.27
CA SER A 75 3.90 16.00 -9.82
C SER A 75 3.33 15.57 -8.47
N ALA A 76 3.04 16.56 -7.62
CA ALA A 76 2.39 16.34 -6.32
C ALA A 76 1.02 15.67 -6.45
N ALA A 77 0.29 15.98 -7.53
CA ALA A 77 -1.02 15.39 -7.81
C ALA A 77 -0.98 13.87 -8.07
N ALA A 78 0.19 13.33 -8.43
CA ALA A 78 0.39 11.89 -8.58
C ALA A 78 0.71 11.19 -7.25
N LEU A 79 0.99 11.91 -6.17
CA LEU A 79 1.29 11.29 -4.87
C LEU A 79 0.01 10.68 -4.27
N GLU A 80 0.11 9.45 -3.80
CA GLU A 80 -0.97 8.72 -3.14
C GLU A 80 -0.96 8.98 -1.63
N VAL A 81 -1.11 10.24 -1.23
CA VAL A 81 -1.06 10.66 0.18
C VAL A 81 -2.46 10.66 0.78
N THR A 82 -2.66 9.81 1.79
CA THR A 82 -3.86 9.85 2.62
C THR A 82 -3.89 11.13 3.47
N LEU A 83 -5.03 11.82 3.46
CA LEU A 83 -5.25 13.00 4.31
C LEU A 83 -5.11 12.63 5.80
N GLY A 84 -4.51 13.50 6.62
CA GLY A 84 -4.34 13.24 8.06
C GLY A 84 -3.09 12.43 8.39
N GLU A 85 -2.75 11.43 7.57
CA GLU A 85 -1.68 10.49 7.90
C GLU A 85 -0.41 10.84 7.12
N PRO A 86 0.77 10.98 7.76
CA PRO A 86 1.99 11.07 7.01
C PRO A 86 2.27 9.74 6.26
N PRO A 87 2.63 9.80 4.97
CA PRO A 87 2.87 8.63 4.15
C PRO A 87 4.13 7.90 4.59
N ALA A 88 4.09 6.57 4.58
CA ALA A 88 5.20 5.69 4.97
C ALA A 88 5.82 4.96 3.77
N GLY A 89 5.60 5.43 2.54
CA GLY A 89 6.07 4.77 1.32
C GLY A 89 5.22 5.11 0.11
N GLY A 90 5.55 4.53 -1.04
CA GLY A 90 4.80 4.67 -2.29
C GLY A 90 5.45 5.64 -3.28
N LEU A 91 4.61 6.32 -4.08
CA LEU A 91 5.05 7.28 -5.10
C LEU A 91 5.74 8.49 -4.45
N HIS A 92 6.88 8.89 -5.00
CA HIS A 92 7.71 9.93 -4.41
C HIS A 92 8.47 10.72 -5.49
N PHE A 93 9.08 11.84 -5.11
CA PHE A 93 9.83 12.67 -6.06
C PHE A 93 11.24 12.15 -6.27
N ALA A 94 11.88 12.50 -7.39
CA ALA A 94 13.24 12.04 -7.72
C ALA A 94 14.33 12.56 -6.76
N GLN A 95 14.06 13.64 -6.03
CA GLN A 95 15.00 14.22 -5.07
C GLN A 95 14.55 13.88 -3.64
N PRO A 96 15.40 13.31 -2.77
CA PRO A 96 15.09 13.18 -1.37
C PRO A 96 15.29 14.50 -0.60
N SER A 97 14.53 14.68 0.47
CA SER A 97 14.85 15.68 1.50
C SER A 97 16.05 15.22 2.30
N SER A 98 17.02 16.09 2.56
CA SER A 98 18.16 15.77 3.43
C SER A 98 17.73 15.63 4.90
N PRO A 99 18.39 14.77 5.69
CA PRO A 99 18.24 14.74 7.15
C PRO A 99 18.46 16.12 7.79
N GLY A 100 17.75 16.41 8.88
CA GLY A 100 17.86 17.69 9.58
C GLY A 100 16.57 18.19 10.23
N VAL A 101 16.69 19.32 10.93
CA VAL A 101 15.55 20.01 11.57
C VAL A 101 15.10 21.16 10.70
N TYR A 102 13.84 21.10 10.24
CA TYR A 102 13.21 22.10 9.40
C TYR A 102 12.22 22.94 10.22
N THR A 103 12.28 24.27 10.03
CA THR A 103 11.31 25.23 10.59
C THR A 103 10.08 25.39 9.71
N GLY A 104 10.17 25.04 8.43
CA GLY A 104 9.09 25.03 7.46
C GLY A 104 8.72 23.62 7.00
N THR A 105 7.60 23.49 6.31
CA THR A 105 7.15 22.21 5.75
C THR A 105 8.09 21.71 4.67
N ILE A 106 8.21 20.40 4.55
CA ILE A 106 8.79 19.74 3.37
C ILE A 106 7.67 19.07 2.57
N GLU A 107 7.90 18.84 1.28
CA GLU A 107 6.96 18.10 0.46
C GLU A 107 6.96 16.61 0.84
N ASP A 108 5.76 16.03 0.91
CA ASP A 108 5.59 14.60 1.24
C ASP A 108 6.37 13.72 0.25
N GLY A 109 6.41 14.09 -1.04
CA GLY A 109 7.14 13.34 -2.07
C GLY A 109 8.67 13.30 -1.84
N ASN A 110 9.27 14.39 -1.34
CA ASN A 110 10.71 14.39 -0.99
C ASN A 110 10.96 13.62 0.31
N ALA A 111 10.02 13.67 1.26
CA ALA A 111 10.11 12.93 2.50
C ALA A 111 10.01 11.42 2.27
N ILE A 112 9.07 10.95 1.44
CA ILE A 112 8.91 9.52 1.12
C ILE A 112 10.18 8.95 0.47
N HIS A 113 10.85 9.69 -0.42
CA HIS A 113 12.12 9.26 -0.99
C HIS A 113 13.19 9.11 0.11
N ALA A 114 13.29 10.07 1.04
CA ALA A 114 14.19 9.91 2.18
C ALA A 114 13.86 8.64 3.01
N LEU A 115 12.57 8.28 3.16
CA LEU A 115 12.18 7.03 3.81
C LEU A 115 12.65 5.79 3.02
N GLU A 116 12.60 5.84 1.68
CA GLU A 116 13.11 4.75 0.82
C GLU A 116 14.61 4.52 1.04
N HIS A 117 15.33 5.60 1.33
CA HIS A 117 16.75 5.57 1.69
C HIS A 117 17.05 5.25 3.17
N GLY A 118 16.01 4.99 3.96
CA GLY A 118 16.16 4.53 5.34
C GLY A 118 16.19 5.63 6.38
N ILE A 119 15.87 6.87 6.00
CA ILE A 119 15.70 7.99 6.93
C ILE A 119 14.38 7.86 7.68
N VAL A 120 14.37 8.31 8.93
CA VAL A 120 13.14 8.43 9.73
C VAL A 120 12.63 9.86 9.66
N TRP A 121 11.36 10.03 9.35
CA TRP A 121 10.69 11.32 9.33
C TRP A 121 9.80 11.49 10.56
N ILE A 122 10.18 12.43 11.42
CA ILE A 122 9.37 12.90 12.52
C ILE A 122 8.59 14.13 12.05
N THR A 123 7.27 14.05 12.13
CA THR A 123 6.35 15.09 11.67
C THR A 123 5.53 15.61 12.83
N TYR A 124 5.16 16.89 12.82
CA TYR A 124 4.30 17.46 13.86
C TYR A 124 3.32 18.49 13.31
N ARG A 125 2.16 18.63 13.95
CA ARG A 125 1.23 19.72 13.68
C ARG A 125 1.47 20.86 14.68
N ALA A 126 1.91 22.00 14.17
CA ALA A 126 2.36 23.12 15.01
C ALA A 126 1.28 23.72 15.91
N ASP A 127 0.00 23.59 15.53
CA ASP A 127 -1.17 24.02 16.30
C ASP A 127 -1.58 23.03 17.40
N LEU A 128 -1.10 21.78 17.36
CA LEU A 128 -1.43 20.74 18.35
C LEU A 128 -0.27 20.37 19.27
N VAL A 129 0.96 20.43 18.77
CA VAL A 129 2.12 19.99 19.55
C VAL A 129 2.43 21.00 20.64
N SER A 130 2.58 20.54 21.88
CA SER A 130 3.00 21.41 22.98
C SER A 130 4.46 21.85 22.79
N ALA A 131 4.86 22.97 23.41
CA ALA A 131 6.25 23.44 23.33
C ALA A 131 7.25 22.43 23.92
N SER A 132 6.88 21.75 25.02
CA SER A 132 7.70 20.71 25.65
C SER A 132 7.82 19.45 24.78
N ASP A 133 6.73 19.05 24.12
CA ASP A 133 6.76 17.92 23.18
C ASP A 133 7.61 18.26 21.96
N LEU A 134 7.48 19.47 21.41
CA LEU A 134 8.28 19.92 20.28
C LEU A 134 9.78 19.97 20.61
N GLU A 135 10.15 20.42 21.81
CA GLU A 135 11.55 20.36 22.24
C GLU A 135 12.05 18.92 22.38
N THR A 136 11.19 18.00 22.84
CA THR A 136 11.50 16.56 22.85
C THR A 136 11.78 16.04 21.44
N LEU A 137 10.93 16.36 20.46
CA LEU A 137 11.14 15.98 19.06
C LEU A 137 12.46 16.55 18.50
N ARG A 138 12.75 17.82 18.78
CA ARG A 138 14.00 18.48 18.38
C ARG A 138 15.22 17.83 19.00
N ALA A 139 15.16 17.45 20.27
CA ALA A 139 16.27 16.79 20.95
C ALA A 139 16.61 15.44 20.30
N VAL A 140 15.61 14.65 19.89
CA VAL A 140 15.83 13.39 19.17
C VAL A 140 16.41 13.63 17.78
N ALA A 141 15.87 14.59 17.03
CA ALA A 141 16.38 14.90 15.70
C ALA A 141 17.85 15.37 15.74
N ARG A 142 18.22 16.21 16.73
CA ARG A 142 19.59 16.69 16.93
C ARG A 142 20.56 15.59 17.37
N SER A 143 20.08 14.56 18.09
CA SER A 143 20.94 13.41 18.47
C SER A 143 21.17 12.43 17.31
N ARG A 144 20.40 12.56 16.23
CA ARG A 144 20.42 11.69 15.05
C ARG A 144 20.49 12.50 13.73
N PRO A 145 21.47 13.41 13.57
CA PRO A 145 21.46 14.41 12.50
C PRO A 145 21.54 13.83 11.09
N ASN A 146 22.01 12.58 10.93
CA ASN A 146 22.13 11.89 9.65
C ASN A 146 21.00 10.88 9.38
N ASP A 147 20.13 10.64 10.37
CA ASP A 147 19.12 9.57 10.31
C ASP A 147 17.69 10.10 10.41
N VAL A 148 17.52 11.36 10.81
CA VAL A 148 16.21 11.93 11.15
C VAL A 148 15.96 13.23 10.39
N ILE A 149 14.78 13.32 9.80
CA ILE A 149 14.16 14.56 9.39
C ILE A 149 13.12 14.94 10.43
N LEU A 150 13.14 16.19 10.91
CA LEU A 150 12.07 16.77 11.70
C LEU A 150 11.46 17.94 10.94
N SER A 151 10.17 17.90 10.63
CA SER A 151 9.50 19.03 9.99
C SER A 151 8.03 19.17 10.41
N PRO A 152 7.48 20.41 10.39
CA PRO A 152 6.05 20.59 10.55
C PRO A 152 5.30 19.97 9.35
N ARG A 153 4.15 19.39 9.63
CA ARG A 153 3.19 18.89 8.64
C ARG A 153 1.77 19.27 9.06
N PRO A 154 1.23 20.41 8.57
CA PRO A 154 -0.11 20.91 8.94
C PRO A 154 -1.25 19.92 8.65
N ARG A 155 -1.05 18.97 7.73
CA ARG A 155 -2.04 17.96 7.39
C ARG A 155 -2.11 16.78 8.35
N ASN A 156 -1.32 16.75 9.42
CA ASN A 156 -1.36 15.64 10.38
C ASN A 156 -2.71 15.57 11.12
N ALA A 157 -3.22 14.36 11.37
CA ALA A 157 -4.36 14.17 12.26
C ALA A 157 -3.91 14.21 13.73
N ALA A 158 -2.82 13.51 14.04
CA ALA A 158 -2.18 13.50 15.35
C ALA A 158 -1.27 14.73 15.58
N ALA A 159 -0.96 15.03 16.84
CA ALA A 159 -0.03 16.11 17.20
C ALA A 159 1.37 15.87 16.63
N ALA A 160 1.86 14.63 16.65
CA ALA A 160 3.10 14.22 16.01
C ALA A 160 3.06 12.74 15.61
N ALA A 161 3.92 12.38 14.65
CA ALA A 161 4.13 11.01 14.23
C ALA A 161 5.59 10.78 13.83
N ALA A 162 6.12 9.59 14.15
CA ALA A 162 7.39 9.10 13.62
C ALA A 162 7.10 8.10 12.49
N VAL A 163 7.80 8.24 11.36
CA VAL A 163 7.52 7.47 10.15
C VAL A 163 8.83 6.96 9.56
N SER A 164 8.84 5.68 9.20
CA SER A 164 9.89 5.06 8.39
C SER A 164 9.24 4.34 7.23
N TRP A 165 10.03 3.76 6.33
CA TRP A 165 9.45 2.93 5.27
C TRP A 165 8.58 1.82 5.84
N GLY A 166 7.30 1.83 5.47
CA GLY A 166 6.27 0.88 5.87
C GLY A 166 5.81 0.92 7.31
N ARG A 167 6.31 1.85 8.13
CA ARG A 167 5.95 1.96 9.54
C ARG A 167 5.55 3.37 9.92
N ARG A 168 4.49 3.48 10.71
CA ARG A 168 4.06 4.74 11.31
C ARG A 168 3.78 4.54 12.79
N LEU A 169 4.25 5.48 13.59
CA LEU A 169 3.92 5.56 15.00
C LEU A 169 3.33 6.94 15.27
N ASN A 170 2.02 7.00 15.51
CA ASN A 170 1.38 8.20 16.02
C ASN A 170 1.77 8.39 17.49
N LEU A 171 2.19 9.60 17.86
CA LEU A 171 2.74 9.90 19.17
C LEU A 171 1.65 10.56 20.02
N ALA A 172 1.34 9.96 21.18
CA ALA A 172 0.47 10.54 22.17
C ALA A 172 1.23 11.55 23.03
N SER A 173 0.58 12.64 23.42
CA SER A 173 1.10 13.56 24.43
C SER A 173 0.84 13.03 25.85
N PRO A 174 1.76 13.20 26.81
CA PRO A 174 3.11 13.75 26.61
C PRO A 174 4.00 12.80 25.80
N ILE A 175 4.78 13.37 24.88
CA ILE A 175 5.60 12.60 23.96
C ILE A 175 6.79 12.00 24.71
N SER A 176 6.90 10.67 24.69
CA SER A 176 8.03 9.95 25.27
C SER A 176 9.24 9.99 24.34
N ARG A 177 10.32 10.63 24.80
CA ARG A 177 11.62 10.64 24.11
C ARG A 177 12.13 9.23 23.83
N GLN A 178 12.06 8.35 24.82
CA GLN A 178 12.52 6.96 24.71
C GLN A 178 11.81 6.23 23.58
N VAL A 179 10.49 6.38 23.48
CA VAL A 179 9.70 5.71 22.43
C VAL A 179 10.13 6.15 21.02
N ILE A 180 10.43 7.43 20.83
CA ILE A 180 10.91 7.93 19.53
C ILE A 180 12.33 7.42 19.26
N GLU A 181 13.22 7.46 20.25
CA GLU A 181 14.59 6.96 20.10
C GLU A 181 14.60 5.47 19.77
N GLU A 182 13.71 4.67 20.37
CA GLU A 182 13.50 3.27 20.03
C GLU A 182 12.93 3.09 18.61
N PHE A 183 11.97 3.92 18.20
CA PHE A 183 11.45 3.90 16.83
C PHE A 183 12.56 4.16 15.82
N VAL A 184 13.39 5.19 16.04
CA VAL A 184 14.52 5.52 15.17
C VAL A 184 15.52 4.37 15.14
N ALA A 185 15.91 3.84 16.30
CA ALA A 185 16.91 2.78 16.40
C ALA A 185 16.49 1.49 15.68
N ARG A 186 15.20 1.13 15.70
CA ARG A 186 14.71 -0.11 15.10
C ARG A 186 14.37 0.02 13.62
N ASN A 187 14.07 1.23 13.14
CA ASN A 187 13.54 1.43 11.79
C ASN A 187 14.49 2.13 10.81
N VAL A 188 15.56 2.80 11.29
CA VAL A 188 16.55 3.40 10.39
C VAL A 188 17.19 2.34 9.50
N ASN A 189 17.37 2.65 8.21
CA ASN A 189 17.91 1.72 7.20
C ASN A 189 17.11 0.41 7.03
N GLN A 190 15.86 0.38 7.46
CA GLN A 190 14.93 -0.73 7.21
C GLN A 190 13.98 -0.33 6.07
N SER A 191 14.54 -0.26 4.86
CA SER A 191 13.89 0.29 3.67
C SER A 191 14.38 -0.40 2.38
N PRO A 192 13.81 -0.09 1.19
CA PRO A 192 14.22 -0.70 -0.07
C PRO A 192 15.64 -0.36 -0.50
N GLU A 193 16.10 0.87 -0.28
CA GLU A 193 17.42 1.37 -0.73
C GLU A 193 18.23 1.99 0.42
N PRO A 194 18.54 1.23 1.48
CA PRO A 194 19.05 1.79 2.72
C PRO A 194 20.45 2.41 2.57
N GLY A 195 20.70 3.52 3.27
CA GLY A 195 22.04 4.08 3.46
C GLY A 195 22.51 5.08 2.38
N VAL A 196 21.65 5.45 1.44
CA VAL A 196 21.91 6.53 0.47
C VAL A 196 21.55 7.88 1.11
N ARG A 197 22.48 8.81 1.21
CA ARG A 197 22.29 10.10 1.90
C ARG A 197 22.73 11.28 1.05
#